data_AF-A0A356AK54-F1
#
_entry.id   AF-A0A356AK54-F1
#
_cell.length_a   1.000
_cell.length_b   1.000
_cell.length_c   1.000
_cell.angle_alpha   90.00
_cell.angle_beta   90.00
_cell.angle_gamma   90.00
#
_symmetry.space_group_name_H-M   'P 1'
#
loop_
_entity.id
_entity.type
_entity.pdbx_description
1 polymer ?
#
loop_
_entity_poly.entity_id
_entity_poly.type
_entity_poly.pdbx_seq_one_letter_code
_entity_poly.pdbx_strand_id
1 'polypeptide(L)'
;RKADEQLKAKREQIESELPRFVATIEQSLKSSRDVLAMLEHYKQNAGEAFANELGILTADMRSSSYEAALTRFEARFNSPRISDVTRGLIGVLRGDDGAVYFQMLDHDFKALELQRLRGEALKIPPKIRVYSFVMLMCFLFTWLSVMAISIMKSLGTMF
;
A
#
# COMPACT_ATOMS: atom_id res chain seq x y z
N ARG A 1 -10.66 -9.42 25.60
CA ARG A 1 -9.80 -8.22 25.61
C ARG A 1 -8.37 -8.56 25.17
N LYS A 2 -7.53 -9.22 25.98
CA LYS A 2 -6.15 -9.59 25.57
C LYS A 2 -6.08 -10.50 24.33
N ALA A 3 -6.95 -11.50 24.23
CA ALA A 3 -7.01 -12.39 23.07
C ALA A 3 -7.43 -11.66 21.78
N ASP A 4 -8.42 -10.76 21.89
CA ASP A 4 -8.89 -9.96 20.75
C ASP A 4 -7.82 -8.97 20.27
N GLU A 5 -7.06 -8.38 21.20
CA GLU A 5 -5.93 -7.49 20.90
C GLU A 5 -4.80 -8.24 20.21
N GLN A 6 -4.46 -9.46 20.66
CA GLN A 6 -3.45 -10.30 20.01
C GLN A 6 -3.88 -10.71 18.60
N LEU A 7 -5.15 -11.09 18.42
CA LEU A 7 -5.69 -11.43 17.10
C LEU A 7 -5.66 -10.21 16.16
N LYS A 8 -6.00 -9.03 16.68
CA LYS A 8 -5.94 -7.77 15.93
C LYS A 8 -4.50 -7.43 15.51
N ALA A 9 -3.53 -7.53 16.43
CA ALA A 9 -2.13 -7.27 16.12
C ALA A 9 -1.59 -8.24 15.06
N LYS A 10 -1.91 -9.54 15.17
CA LYS A 10 -1.53 -10.54 14.17
C LYS A 10 -2.15 -10.24 12.79
N ARG A 11 -3.43 -9.86 12.78
CA ARG A 11 -4.13 -9.44 11.57
C ARG A 11 -3.49 -8.20 10.94
N GLU A 12 -3.14 -7.19 11.73
CA GLU A 12 -2.47 -5.98 11.23
C GLU A 12 -1.10 -6.29 10.61
N GLN A 13 -0.32 -7.19 11.21
CA GLN A 13 0.96 -7.65 10.66
C GLN A 13 0.76 -8.31 9.29
N ILE A 14 -0.17 -9.26 9.18
CA ILE A 14 -0.47 -9.93 7.90
C ILE A 14 -1.01 -8.95 6.87
N GLU A 15 -1.92 -8.05 7.28
CA GLU A 15 -2.48 -7.03 6.40
C GLU A 15 -1.43 -6.05 5.84
N SER A 16 -0.31 -5.86 6.55
CA SER A 16 0.80 -5.03 6.08
C SER A 16 1.62 -5.72 4.97
N GLU A 17 1.58 -7.05 4.92
CA GLU A 17 2.26 -7.85 3.90
C GLU A 17 1.39 -8.13 2.66
N LEU A 18 0.07 -7.91 2.74
CA LEU A 18 -0.87 -8.18 1.65
C LEU A 18 -0.51 -7.51 0.31
N PRO A 19 -0.06 -6.24 0.25
CA PRO A 19 0.35 -5.63 -1.02
C PRO A 19 1.44 -6.44 -1.73
N ARG A 20 2.48 -6.85 -0.98
CA ARG A 20 3.58 -7.66 -1.51
C ARG A 20 3.12 -9.07 -1.90
N PHE A 21 2.22 -9.65 -1.11
CA PHE A 21 1.64 -10.95 -1.41
C PHE A 21 0.85 -10.93 -2.72
N VAL A 22 -0.07 -9.98 -2.86
CA VAL A 22 -0.91 -9.83 -4.05
C VAL A 22 -0.06 -9.58 -5.29
N ALA A 23 0.94 -8.70 -5.21
CA ALA A 23 1.89 -8.50 -6.31
C ALA A 23 2.64 -9.79 -6.70
N THR A 24 3.00 -10.63 -5.72
CA THR A 24 3.67 -11.91 -5.99
C THR A 24 2.74 -12.93 -6.65
N ILE A 25 1.47 -13.00 -6.21
CA ILE A 25 0.45 -13.85 -6.81
C ILE A 25 0.12 -13.38 -8.23
N GLU A 26 -0.08 -12.07 -8.44
CA GLU A 26 -0.28 -11.46 -9.76
C GLU A 26 0.82 -11.87 -10.73
N GLN A 27 2.07 -11.77 -10.30
CA GLN A 27 3.21 -12.15 -11.14
C GLN A 27 3.28 -13.66 -11.39
N SER A 28 2.99 -14.47 -10.37
CA SER A 28 3.00 -15.94 -10.49
C SER A 28 1.90 -16.46 -11.42
N LEU A 29 0.75 -15.78 -11.45
CA LEU A 29 -0.38 -16.13 -12.33
C LEU A 29 -0.05 -16.00 -13.82
N LYS A 30 0.97 -15.21 -14.19
CA LYS A 30 1.45 -15.11 -15.58
C LYS A 30 2.12 -16.39 -16.06
N SER A 31 2.59 -17.25 -15.15
CA SER A 31 3.33 -18.47 -15.48
C SER A 31 2.65 -19.76 -15.00
N SER A 32 1.88 -19.71 -13.90
CA SER A 32 1.24 -20.89 -13.32
C SER A 32 -0.08 -20.55 -12.64
N ARG A 33 -1.02 -21.50 -12.67
CA ARG A 33 -2.31 -21.42 -11.96
C ARG A 33 -2.34 -22.30 -10.71
N ASP A 34 -1.21 -22.89 -10.34
CA ASP A 34 -1.08 -23.72 -9.14
C ASP A 34 -1.05 -22.86 -7.88
N VAL A 35 -2.24 -22.67 -7.28
CA VAL A 35 -2.41 -21.87 -6.07
C VAL A 35 -1.61 -22.42 -4.90
N LEU A 36 -1.53 -23.74 -4.72
CA LEU A 36 -0.79 -24.32 -3.60
C LEU A 36 0.70 -24.00 -3.74
N ALA A 37 1.27 -24.18 -4.93
CA ALA A 37 2.67 -23.85 -5.20
C ALA A 37 2.96 -22.35 -5.00
N MET A 38 2.06 -21.46 -5.44
CA MET A 38 2.20 -20.02 -5.23
C MET A 38 2.24 -19.64 -3.73
N LEU A 39 1.34 -20.24 -2.93
CA LEU A 39 1.32 -20.02 -1.47
C LEU A 39 2.59 -20.55 -0.80
N GLU A 40 3.08 -21.72 -1.20
CA GLU A 40 4.30 -22.31 -0.67
C GLU A 40 5.54 -21.50 -1.02
N HIS A 41 5.62 -20.99 -2.25
CA HIS A 41 6.70 -20.13 -2.69
C HIS A 41 6.71 -18.80 -1.92
N TYR A 42 5.54 -18.17 -1.76
CA TYR A 42 5.46 -16.91 -1.01
C TYR A 42 5.80 -17.11 0.48
N LYS A 43 5.36 -18.22 1.09
CA LYS A 43 5.63 -18.55 2.49
C LYS A 43 7.12 -18.48 2.85
N GLN A 44 8.02 -18.85 1.92
CA GLN A 44 9.47 -18.82 2.14
C GLN A 44 10.03 -17.41 2.37
N ASN A 45 9.33 -16.39 1.88
CA ASN A 45 9.75 -14.99 1.90
C ASN A 45 8.81 -14.09 2.73
N ALA A 46 7.79 -14.67 3.35
CA ALA A 46 6.82 -13.97 4.18
C ALA A 46 7.38 -13.69 5.58
N GLY A 47 6.85 -12.67 6.26
CA GLY A 47 7.13 -12.42 7.67
C GLY A 47 6.63 -13.58 8.54
N GLU A 48 7.21 -13.74 9.73
CA GLU A 48 6.98 -14.89 10.61
C GLU A 48 5.48 -15.16 10.86
N ALA A 49 4.71 -14.11 11.17
CA ALA A 49 3.28 -14.24 11.45
C ALA A 49 2.49 -14.75 10.24
N PHE A 50 2.80 -14.24 9.04
CA PHE A 50 2.11 -14.64 7.82
C PHE A 50 2.59 -16.00 7.31
N ALA A 51 3.90 -16.28 7.38
CA ALA A 51 4.48 -17.57 7.04
C ALA A 51 3.86 -18.71 7.87
N ASN A 52 3.65 -18.48 9.17
CA ASN A 52 2.98 -19.45 10.04
C ASN A 52 1.54 -19.73 9.58
N GLU A 53 0.77 -18.70 9.24
CA GLU A 53 -0.62 -18.86 8.78
C GLU A 53 -0.71 -19.49 7.39
N LEU A 54 0.20 -19.16 6.48
CA LEU A 54 0.35 -19.83 5.20
C LEU A 54 0.79 -21.29 5.37
N GLY A 55 1.60 -21.59 6.38
CA GLY A 55 1.95 -22.97 6.77
C GLY A 55 0.71 -23.77 7.16
N ILE A 56 -0.16 -23.21 7.99
CA ILE A 56 -1.42 -23.87 8.38
C ILE A 56 -2.36 -24.00 7.18
N LEU A 57 -2.48 -22.96 6.34
CA LEU A 57 -3.31 -22.99 5.14
C LEU A 57 -2.85 -24.08 4.16
N THR A 58 -1.56 -24.10 3.81
CA THR A 58 -1.01 -25.10 2.87
C THR A 58 -1.10 -26.52 3.42
N ALA A 59 -0.95 -26.71 4.73
CA ALA A 59 -1.20 -28.00 5.37
C ALA A 59 -2.68 -28.41 5.28
N ASP A 60 -3.62 -27.50 5.61
CA ASP A 60 -5.07 -27.75 5.53
C ASP A 60 -5.53 -28.04 4.09
N MET A 61 -4.96 -27.35 3.10
CA MET A 61 -5.20 -27.62 1.68
C MET A 61 -4.75 -29.03 1.28
N ARG A 62 -3.60 -29.51 1.78
CA ARG A 62 -3.11 -30.86 1.46
C ARG A 62 -3.95 -31.95 2.13
N SER A 63 -4.53 -31.68 3.29
CA SER A 63 -5.34 -32.65 4.04
C SER A 63 -6.85 -32.55 3.77
N SER A 64 -7.33 -31.48 3.13
CA SER A 64 -8.76 -31.21 2.92
C SER A 64 -9.04 -30.53 1.57
N SER A 65 -10.26 -30.02 1.36
CA SER A 65 -10.59 -29.27 0.14
C SER A 65 -9.89 -27.92 0.14
N TYR A 66 -9.29 -27.57 -1.01
CA TYR A 66 -8.52 -26.34 -1.17
C TYR A 66 -9.39 -25.10 -0.93
N GLU A 67 -10.61 -25.08 -1.47
CA GLU A 67 -11.56 -23.99 -1.23
C GLU A 67 -12.00 -23.90 0.24
N ALA A 68 -12.21 -25.04 0.89
CA ALA A 68 -12.59 -25.07 2.30
C ALA A 68 -11.46 -24.55 3.19
N ALA A 69 -10.22 -24.91 2.90
CA ALA A 69 -9.04 -24.42 3.62
C ALA A 69 -8.90 -22.89 3.49
N LEU A 70 -9.06 -22.36 2.28
CA LEU A 70 -9.09 -20.92 2.01
C LEU A 70 -10.22 -20.22 2.76
N THR A 71 -11.43 -20.79 2.77
CA THR A 71 -12.59 -20.23 3.48
C THR A 71 -12.35 -20.17 5.00
N ARG A 72 -11.73 -21.22 5.57
CA ARG A 72 -11.34 -21.24 6.99
C ARG A 72 -10.22 -20.26 7.30
N PHE A 73 -9.29 -20.04 6.37
CA PHE A 73 -8.24 -19.03 6.50
C PHE A 73 -8.85 -17.63 6.54
N GLU A 74 -9.77 -17.30 5.64
CA GLU A 74 -10.51 -16.02 5.65
C GLU A 74 -11.25 -15.80 6.98
N ALA A 75 -12.00 -16.82 7.43
CA ALA A 75 -12.81 -16.74 8.65
C ALA A 75 -11.99 -16.45 9.92
N ARG A 76 -10.71 -16.84 9.97
CA ARG A 76 -9.83 -16.58 11.13
C ARG A 76 -9.50 -15.11 11.32
N PHE A 77 -9.42 -14.33 10.23
CA PHE A 77 -9.04 -12.92 10.31
C PHE A 77 -10.23 -11.97 10.23
N ASN A 78 -11.33 -12.40 9.61
CA ASN A 78 -12.54 -11.60 9.41
C ASN A 78 -12.20 -10.19 8.85
N SER A 79 -11.34 -10.16 7.82
CA SER A 79 -10.83 -8.94 7.19
C SER A 79 -11.31 -8.82 5.76
N PRO A 80 -11.94 -7.70 5.36
CA PRO A 80 -12.36 -7.49 3.98
C PRO A 80 -11.19 -7.65 2.98
N ARG A 81 -10.00 -7.13 3.32
CA ARG A 81 -8.82 -7.22 2.46
C ARG A 81 -8.35 -8.67 2.26
N ILE A 82 -8.41 -9.49 3.31
CA ILE A 82 -8.05 -10.92 3.22
C ILE A 82 -9.14 -11.70 2.47
N SER A 83 -10.41 -11.34 2.68
CA SER A 83 -11.53 -11.91 1.96
C SER A 83 -11.43 -11.71 0.45
N ASP A 84 -11.05 -10.52 -0.02
CA ASP A 84 -10.92 -10.24 -1.45
C ASP A 84 -9.79 -11.07 -2.09
N VAL A 85 -8.63 -11.14 -1.42
CA VAL A 85 -7.53 -12.01 -1.85
C VAL A 85 -7.98 -13.48 -1.90
N THR A 86 -8.69 -13.94 -0.87
CA THR A 86 -9.16 -15.33 -0.75
C THR A 86 -10.16 -15.67 -1.85
N ARG A 87 -11.10 -14.77 -2.15
CA ARG A 87 -12.04 -14.93 -3.27
C ARG A 87 -11.31 -15.03 -4.60
N GLY A 88 -10.29 -14.20 -4.83
CA GLY A 88 -9.45 -14.28 -6.01
C GLY A 88 -8.78 -15.65 -6.15
N LEU A 89 -8.18 -16.16 -5.06
CA LEU A 89 -7.55 -17.48 -5.06
C LEU A 89 -8.56 -18.61 -5.31
N ILE A 90 -9.77 -18.53 -4.73
CA ILE A 90 -10.85 -19.49 -4.99
C ILE A 90 -11.28 -19.45 -6.47
N GLY A 91 -11.40 -18.26 -7.07
CA GLY A 91 -11.68 -18.12 -8.51
C GLY A 91 -10.63 -18.83 -9.36
N VAL A 92 -9.33 -18.62 -9.06
CA VAL A 92 -8.24 -19.32 -9.76
C VAL A 92 -8.35 -20.83 -9.59
N LEU A 93 -8.66 -21.33 -8.39
CA LEU A 93 -8.87 -22.77 -8.16
C LEU A 93 -10.03 -23.35 -9.00
N ARG A 94 -11.06 -22.55 -9.27
CA ARG A 94 -12.20 -22.92 -10.12
C ARG A 94 -11.92 -22.83 -11.62
N GLY A 95 -10.73 -22.34 -11.99
CA GLY A 95 -10.31 -22.19 -13.38
C GLY A 95 -10.51 -20.79 -13.96
N ASP A 96 -10.89 -19.80 -13.15
CA ASP A 96 -10.99 -18.40 -13.58
C ASP A 96 -9.60 -17.83 -13.85
N ASP A 97 -9.49 -16.96 -14.86
CA ASP A 97 -8.26 -16.22 -15.10
C ASP A 97 -8.13 -15.12 -14.05
N GLY A 98 -7.42 -15.44 -12.97
CA GLY A 98 -7.18 -14.51 -11.88
C GLY A 98 -6.19 -13.39 -12.21
N ALA A 99 -5.50 -13.40 -13.37
CA ALA A 99 -4.44 -12.43 -13.65
C ALA A 99 -4.97 -10.99 -13.60
N VAL A 100 -6.09 -10.71 -14.29
CA VAL A 100 -6.71 -9.38 -14.32
C VAL A 100 -7.25 -9.00 -12.93
N TYR A 101 -7.85 -9.95 -12.21
CA TYR A 101 -8.37 -9.71 -10.86
C TYR A 101 -7.26 -9.32 -9.89
N PHE A 102 -6.17 -10.08 -9.86
CA PHE A 102 -5.02 -9.80 -8.99
C PHE A 102 -4.25 -8.54 -9.43
N GLN A 103 -4.24 -8.21 -10.72
CA GLN A 103 -3.70 -6.94 -11.22
C GLN A 103 -4.50 -5.73 -10.71
N MET A 104 -5.85 -5.82 -10.74
CA MET A 104 -6.70 -4.77 -10.16
C MET A 104 -6.47 -4.66 -8.65
N LEU A 105 -6.40 -5.80 -7.95
CA LEU A 105 -6.19 -5.83 -6.52
C LEU A 105 -4.82 -5.24 -6.11
N ASP A 106 -3.75 -5.54 -6.86
CA ASP A 106 -2.43 -4.93 -6.67
C ASP A 106 -2.47 -3.40 -6.85
N HIS A 107 -3.17 -2.93 -7.88
CA HIS A 107 -3.37 -1.50 -8.11
C HIS A 107 -4.13 -0.84 -6.95
N ASP A 108 -5.18 -1.49 -6.43
CA ASP A 108 -5.96 -0.98 -5.30
C ASP A 108 -5.13 -0.89 -4.02
N PHE A 109 -4.27 -1.88 -3.74
CA PHE A 109 -3.34 -1.83 -2.62
C PHE A 109 -2.34 -0.67 -2.75
N LYS A 110 -1.78 -0.43 -3.94
CA LYS A 110 -0.90 0.72 -4.21
C LYS A 110 -1.64 2.05 -4.05
N ALA A 111 -2.89 2.13 -4.51
CA ALA A 111 -3.71 3.32 -4.35
C ALA A 111 -4.01 3.62 -2.88
N LEU A 112 -4.30 2.59 -2.07
CA LEU A 112 -4.50 2.71 -0.62
C LEU A 112 -3.25 3.20 0.10
N GLU A 113 -2.07 2.67 -0.24
CA GLU A 113 -0.79 3.15 0.30
C GLU A 113 -0.54 4.61 -0.08
N LEU A 114 -0.77 4.97 -1.35
CA LEU A 114 -0.62 6.35 -1.81
C LEU A 114 -1.58 7.30 -1.09
N GLN A 115 -2.82 6.88 -0.82
CA GLN A 115 -3.76 7.65 -0.02
C GLN A 115 -3.29 7.83 1.42
N ARG A 116 -2.69 6.80 2.03
CA ARG A 116 -2.09 6.91 3.37
C ARG A 116 -0.93 7.91 3.38
N LEU A 117 -0.01 7.80 2.42
CA LEU A 117 1.11 8.73 2.26
C LEU A 117 0.64 10.17 2.01
N ARG A 118 -0.39 10.36 1.18
CA ARG A 118 -1.01 11.68 0.97
C ARG A 118 -1.67 12.21 2.24
N GLY A 119 -2.34 11.35 2.99
CA GLY A 119 -2.93 11.70 4.28
C GLY A 119 -1.88 12.14 5.30
N GLU A 120 -0.71 11.51 5.31
CA GLU A 120 0.44 11.92 6.13
C GLU A 120 1.08 13.21 5.62
N ALA A 121 1.22 13.37 4.30
CA ALA A 121 1.71 14.61 3.68
C ALA A 121 0.78 15.81 3.96
N LEU A 122 -0.54 15.59 4.02
CA LEU A 122 -1.51 16.61 4.42
C LEU A 122 -1.43 16.97 5.92
N LYS A 123 -0.85 16.10 6.75
CA LYS A 123 -0.54 16.40 8.16
C LYS A 123 0.75 17.21 8.32
N ILE A 124 1.53 17.44 7.25
CA ILE A 124 2.68 18.33 7.31
C ILE A 124 2.19 19.72 7.72
N PRO A 125 2.63 20.25 8.88
CA PRO A 125 2.02 21.41 9.49
C PRO A 125 2.16 22.65 8.61
N PRO A 126 1.20 23.60 8.67
CA PRO A 126 1.18 24.82 7.85
C PRO A 126 2.37 25.78 8.11
N LYS A 127 3.29 25.44 9.03
CA LYS A 127 4.48 26.23 9.37
C LYS A 127 5.39 26.47 8.16
N ILE A 128 5.48 25.53 7.21
CA ILE A 128 6.27 25.71 5.98
C ILE A 128 5.75 26.90 5.14
N ARG A 129 4.43 27.11 5.12
CA ARG A 129 3.80 28.21 4.38
C ARG A 129 4.24 29.58 4.90
N VAL A 130 4.47 29.72 6.21
CA VAL A 130 4.94 30.98 6.81
C VAL A 130 6.38 31.29 6.38
N TYR A 131 7.28 30.30 6.42
CA TYR A 131 8.66 30.49 5.96
C TYR A 131 8.73 30.84 4.47
N SER A 132 7.97 30.13 3.62
CA SER A 132 7.90 30.45 2.19
C SER A 132 7.35 31.85 1.93
N PHE A 133 6.36 32.30 2.70
CA PHE A 133 5.79 33.64 2.58
C PHE A 133 6.79 34.74 2.99
N VAL A 134 7.52 34.54 4.08
CA VAL A 134 8.58 35.46 4.52
C VAL A 134 9.70 35.56 3.48
N MET A 135 10.13 34.42 2.91
CA MET A 135 11.14 34.40 1.84
C MET A 135 10.66 35.17 0.59
N LEU A 136 9.40 34.98 0.21
CA LEU A 136 8.79 35.67 -0.93
C LEU A 136 8.70 37.18 -0.70
N MET A 137 8.29 37.63 0.50
CA MET A 137 8.27 39.05 0.85
C MET A 137 9.66 39.67 0.82
N CYS A 138 10.69 38.95 1.28
CA CYS A 138 12.07 39.41 1.21
C CYS A 138 12.52 39.60 -0.25
N PHE A 139 12.22 38.62 -1.12
CA PHE A 139 12.57 38.69 -2.53
C PHE A 139 11.89 39.86 -3.25
N LEU A 140 10.59 40.08 -3.00
CA LEU A 140 9.84 41.22 -3.53
C LEU A 140 10.42 42.56 -3.05
N PHE A 141 10.77 42.65 -1.76
CA PHE A 141 11.33 43.88 -1.19
C PHE A 141 12.70 44.22 -1.79
N THR A 142 13.58 43.24 -1.95
CA THR A 142 14.88 43.43 -2.61
C THR A 142 14.69 43.88 -4.05
N TRP A 143 13.78 43.25 -4.80
CA TRP A 143 13.50 43.61 -6.19
C TRP A 143 12.95 45.03 -6.32
N LEU A 144 11.95 45.39 -5.51
CA LEU A 144 11.38 46.74 -5.49
C LEU A 144 12.41 47.81 -5.11
N SER A 145 13.28 47.51 -4.14
CA SER A 145 14.34 48.43 -3.72
C SER A 145 15.34 48.71 -4.83
N VAL A 146 15.82 47.67 -5.52
CA VAL A 146 16.72 47.81 -6.67
C VAL A 146 16.07 48.59 -7.81
N MET A 147 14.80 48.28 -8.11
CA MET A 147 14.04 48.97 -9.16
C MET A 147 13.85 50.46 -8.83
N ALA A 148 13.49 50.81 -7.59
CA ALA A 148 13.30 52.19 -7.18
C ALA A 148 14.59 53.02 -7.27
N ILE A 149 15.72 52.46 -6.83
CA ILE A 149 17.04 53.12 -6.95
C ILE A 149 17.40 53.34 -8.42
N SER A 150 17.15 52.34 -9.28
CA SER A 150 17.41 52.45 -10.73
C SER A 150 16.57 53.55 -11.38
N ILE A 151 15.28 53.64 -11.03
CA ILE A 151 14.37 54.67 -11.53
C ILE A 151 14.82 56.06 -11.08
N MET A 152 15.10 56.26 -9.78
CA MET A 152 15.59 57.56 -9.28
C MET A 152 16.90 57.98 -9.94
N LYS A 153 17.84 57.05 -10.13
CA LYS A 153 19.10 57.33 -10.80
C LYS A 153 18.90 57.68 -12.27
N SER A 154 18.02 56.97 -12.97
CA SER A 154 17.68 57.22 -14.38
C SER A 154 16.99 58.57 -14.59
N LEU A 155 16.08 58.95 -13.67
CA LEU A 155 15.43 60.26 -13.67
C LEU A 155 16.43 61.39 -13.38
N GLY A 156 17.32 61.21 -12.39
CA GLY A 156 18.34 62.20 -12.04
C GLY A 156 19.45 62.39 -13.10
N THR A 157 19.59 61.46 -14.04
CA THR A 157 20.48 61.61 -15.20
C THR A 157 19.79 62.19 -16.44
N MET A 158 18.47 62.38 -16.42
CA MET A 158 17.69 62.96 -17.51
C MET A 158 17.32 64.44 -17.31
N PHE A 159 17.63 65.02 -16.15
CA PHE A 159 17.52 66.46 -15.84
C PHE A 159 18.92 67.04 -15.60
#